data_AF-A0A3A2Z4V1-F1
#
_entry.id   AF-A0A3A2Z4V1-F1
#
_cell.length_a   1.000
_cell.length_b   1.000
_cell.length_c   1.000
_cell.angle_alpha   90.00
_cell.angle_beta   90.00
_cell.angle_gamma   90.00
#
_symmetry.space_group_name_H-M   'P 1'
#
loop_
_entity.id
_entity.type
_entity.pdbx_description
1 polymer ?
#
loop_
_entity_poly.entity_id
_entity_poly.type
_entity_poly.pdbx_seq_one_letter_code
_entity_poly.pdbx_strand_id
1 'polypeptide(L)'
;KAPGFGDNRKSILGDIGILTNATVFTDELDIKLEKATPDMLGSTGSITITKEDTIILNGEGSKDAIAQRCEQIRGYEKEKLQERLAKLSGGVAVIKVGGASEVEVGEKKDRVVDALNATRAAVEEGILPGGGTALIKAAANALGGVQPSNFDQQLGVSIIKNAITRPARRI
;
A
#
# COMPACT_ATOMS: atom_id res chain seq x y z
N LYS A 1 11.91 10.67 4.89
CA LYS A 1 12.38 10.24 6.23
C LYS A 1 12.75 8.76 6.14
N ALA A 2 13.76 8.29 6.88
CA ALA A 2 14.13 6.88 6.84
C ALA A 2 13.01 6.01 7.47
N PRO A 3 12.57 4.93 6.82
CA PRO A 3 11.55 4.04 7.36
C PRO A 3 12.07 3.24 8.56
N GLY A 4 11.22 3.05 9.58
CA GLY A 4 11.54 2.27 10.77
C GLY A 4 12.45 2.98 11.80
N PHE A 5 12.86 2.20 12.82
CA PHE A 5 13.65 2.67 13.96
C PHE A 5 14.73 1.65 14.34
N GLY A 6 15.83 2.12 14.94
CA GLY A 6 16.94 1.28 15.38
C GLY A 6 17.53 0.41 14.27
N ASP A 7 17.79 -0.86 14.56
CA ASP A 7 18.40 -1.80 13.61
C ASP A 7 17.51 -2.14 12.40
N ASN A 8 16.19 -2.01 12.56
CA ASN A 8 15.26 -2.14 11.44
C ASN A 8 15.47 -1.03 10.41
N ARG A 9 15.80 0.19 10.84
CA ARG A 9 16.07 1.30 9.92
C ARG A 9 17.33 1.01 9.10
N LYS A 10 18.41 0.57 9.75
CA LYS A 10 19.66 0.19 9.07
C LYS A 10 19.41 -0.93 8.06
N SER A 11 18.63 -1.93 8.45
CA SER A 11 18.29 -3.06 7.59
C SER A 11 17.48 -2.66 6.35
N ILE A 12 16.45 -1.81 6.52
CA ILE A 12 15.63 -1.33 5.39
C ILE A 12 16.44 -0.40 4.47
N LEU A 13 17.29 0.47 5.02
CA LEU A 13 18.19 1.29 4.20
C LEU A 13 19.17 0.41 3.41
N GLY A 14 19.70 -0.66 4.02
CA GLY A 14 20.52 -1.66 3.32
C GLY A 14 19.77 -2.34 2.17
N ASP A 15 18.51 -2.69 2.38
CA ASP A 15 17.66 -3.28 1.33
C ASP A 15 17.46 -2.30 0.16
N ILE A 16 17.21 -1.02 0.45
CA ILE A 16 17.11 0.04 -0.57
C ILE A 16 18.44 0.22 -1.29
N GLY A 17 19.57 0.19 -0.57
CA GLY A 17 20.90 0.28 -1.16
C GLY A 17 21.18 -0.86 -2.13
N ILE A 18 20.84 -2.10 -1.78
CA ILE A 18 20.96 -3.26 -2.69
C ILE A 18 20.08 -3.06 -3.93
N LEU A 19 18.87 -2.53 -3.76
CA LEU A 19 17.92 -2.28 -4.86
C LEU A 19 18.42 -1.19 -5.83
N THR A 20 19.07 -0.14 -5.34
CA THR A 20 19.56 0.98 -6.15
C THR A 20 21.05 0.90 -6.51
N ASN A 21 21.75 -0.16 -6.07
CA ASN A 21 23.20 -0.27 -6.12
C ASN A 21 23.94 0.85 -5.35
N ALA A 22 23.35 1.35 -4.26
CA ALA A 22 23.97 2.33 -3.38
C ALA A 22 24.72 1.67 -2.21
N THR A 23 25.76 2.34 -1.73
CA THR A 23 26.39 2.02 -0.46
C THR A 23 25.75 2.83 0.66
N VAL A 24 25.26 2.17 1.71
CA VAL A 24 24.66 2.84 2.86
C VAL A 24 25.75 3.27 3.83
N PHE A 25 25.87 4.58 4.05
CA PHE A 25 26.79 5.13 5.05
C PHE A 25 26.22 4.91 6.46
N THR A 26 26.94 4.15 7.28
CA THR A 26 26.62 3.92 8.69
C THR A 26 27.87 4.17 9.52
N ASP A 27 27.73 4.67 10.76
CA ASP A 27 28.86 4.97 11.64
C ASP A 27 29.76 3.76 11.97
N GLU A 28 29.28 2.54 11.71
CA GLU A 28 30.03 1.28 11.83
C GLU A 28 30.96 1.01 10.64
N LEU A 29 30.68 1.63 9.48
CA LEU A 29 31.52 1.58 8.29
C LEU A 29 32.40 2.84 8.32
N ASP A 30 33.72 2.67 8.25
CA ASP A 30 34.71 3.77 8.33
C ASP A 30 34.72 4.69 7.07
N ILE A 31 33.59 4.77 6.38
CA ILE A 31 33.36 5.57 5.19
C ILE A 31 32.64 6.85 5.61
N LYS A 32 33.43 7.91 5.80
CA LYS A 32 32.89 9.24 6.07
C LYS A 32 32.22 9.83 4.84
N LEU A 33 31.17 10.63 5.06
CA LEU A 33 30.45 11.34 4.00
C LEU A 33 31.35 12.23 3.13
N GLU A 34 32.45 12.72 3.71
CA GLU A 34 33.49 13.53 3.05
C GLU A 34 34.23 12.78 1.93
N LYS A 35 34.23 11.44 1.94
CA LYS A 35 34.90 10.59 0.95
C LYS A 35 33.92 9.91 0.00
N ALA A 36 32.66 10.36 -0.05
CA ALA A 36 31.66 9.77 -0.93
C ALA A 36 32.06 9.97 -2.40
N THR A 37 32.13 8.87 -3.16
CA THR A 37 32.30 8.89 -4.61
C THR A 37 30.95 8.73 -5.32
N PRO A 38 30.80 9.17 -6.58
CA PRO A 38 29.58 8.95 -7.36
C PRO A 38 29.18 7.47 -7.44
N ASP A 39 30.15 6.55 -7.45
CA ASP A 39 29.92 5.11 -7.50
C ASP A 39 29.24 4.55 -6.24
N MET A 40 29.27 5.29 -5.12
CA MET A 40 28.58 4.91 -3.89
C MET A 40 27.12 5.35 -3.87
N LEU A 41 26.74 6.25 -4.79
CA LEU A 41 25.37 6.74 -4.92
C LEU A 41 24.57 5.77 -5.79
N GLY A 42 23.37 5.42 -5.34
CA GLY A 42 22.49 4.55 -6.11
C GLY A 42 21.76 5.27 -7.23
N SER A 43 21.37 4.50 -8.23
CA SER A 43 20.63 4.94 -9.41
C SER A 43 19.29 4.22 -9.50
N THR A 44 18.29 4.93 -10.03
CA THR A 44 16.95 4.38 -10.24
C THR A 44 16.27 5.12 -11.39
N GLY A 45 15.39 4.45 -12.13
CA GLY A 45 14.71 5.02 -13.29
C GLY A 45 13.76 6.17 -12.95
N SER A 46 12.91 6.00 -11.93
CA SER A 46 12.06 7.10 -11.44
C SER A 46 11.68 6.95 -9.97
N ILE A 47 11.42 8.07 -9.31
CA ILE A 47 10.98 8.12 -7.91
C ILE A 47 9.73 8.97 -7.84
N THR A 48 8.69 8.46 -7.18
CA THR A 48 7.47 9.21 -6.87
C THR A 48 7.33 9.35 -5.36
N ILE A 49 7.21 10.58 -4.88
CA ILE A 49 7.09 10.89 -3.45
C ILE A 49 5.73 11.54 -3.22
N THR A 50 4.90 10.94 -2.36
CA THR A 50 3.65 11.53 -1.87
C THR A 50 3.85 11.97 -0.41
N LYS A 51 2.79 12.51 0.21
CA LYS A 51 2.84 12.93 1.62
C LYS A 51 3.15 11.76 2.57
N GLU A 52 2.69 10.57 2.22
CA GLU A 52 2.72 9.38 3.08
C GLU A 52 3.68 8.32 2.55
N ASP A 53 3.87 8.24 1.23
CA ASP A 53 4.60 7.15 0.57
C ASP A 53 5.79 7.63 -0.28
N THR A 54 6.75 6.73 -0.47
CA THR A 54 7.85 6.90 -1.41
C THR A 54 7.99 5.62 -2.25
N ILE A 55 7.85 5.77 -3.57
CA ILE A 55 7.89 4.65 -4.52
C ILE A 55 9.14 4.82 -5.39
N ILE A 56 10.00 3.80 -5.37
CA ILE A 56 11.23 3.74 -6.16
C ILE A 56 10.99 2.74 -7.30
N LEU A 57 11.18 3.19 -8.54
CA LEU A 57 10.92 2.42 -9.76
C LEU A 57 12.22 2.16 -10.51
N ASN A 58 12.41 0.90 -10.91
CA ASN A 58 13.56 0.42 -11.69
C ASN A 58 14.90 0.81 -11.07
N GLY A 59 15.23 0.22 -9.91
CA GLY A 59 16.57 0.36 -9.33
C GLY A 59 17.63 -0.37 -10.16
N GLU A 60 18.85 0.17 -10.20
CA GLU A 60 19.99 -0.43 -10.94
C GLU A 60 20.72 -1.55 -10.18
N GLY A 61 20.12 -2.08 -9.11
CA GLY A 61 20.66 -3.21 -8.36
C GLY A 61 20.77 -4.49 -9.19
N SER A 62 21.83 -5.27 -8.94
CA SER A 62 21.99 -6.59 -9.57
C SER A 62 20.89 -7.56 -9.12
N LYS A 63 20.30 -8.28 -10.07
CA LYS A 63 19.29 -9.31 -9.80
C LYS A 63 19.80 -10.39 -8.84
N ASP A 64 21.07 -10.75 -8.96
CA ASP A 64 21.69 -11.76 -8.10
C ASP A 64 21.83 -11.26 -6.66
N ALA A 65 22.21 -9.99 -6.48
CA ALA A 65 22.29 -9.37 -5.15
C ALA A 65 20.91 -9.28 -4.47
N ILE A 66 19.88 -8.94 -5.24
CA ILE A 66 18.49 -8.89 -4.75
C ILE A 66 18.00 -10.31 -4.40
N ALA A 67 18.30 -11.32 -5.21
CA ALA A 67 17.92 -12.71 -4.96
C ALA A 67 18.60 -13.26 -3.69
N GLN A 68 19.91 -13.05 -3.55
CA GLN A 68 20.65 -13.42 -2.34
C GLN A 68 20.09 -12.73 -1.11
N ARG A 69 19.72 -11.45 -1.22
CA ARG A 69 19.09 -10.71 -0.11
C ARG A 69 17.72 -11.29 0.25
N CYS A 70 16.92 -11.65 -0.74
CA CYS A 70 15.64 -12.32 -0.51
C CYS A 70 15.82 -13.67 0.22
N GLU A 71 16.83 -14.47 -0.14
CA GLU A 71 17.12 -15.74 0.53
C GLU A 71 17.56 -15.55 1.99
N GLN A 72 18.43 -14.58 2.26
CA GLN A 72 18.86 -14.23 3.62
C GLN A 72 17.67 -13.89 4.54
N ILE A 73 16.65 -13.22 3.99
CA ILE A 73 15.47 -12.78 4.75
C ILE A 73 14.46 -13.93 4.91
N ARG A 74 14.43 -14.90 3.98
CA ARG A 74 13.43 -15.99 3.92
C ARG A 74 13.54 -16.99 5.08
N GLY A 75 14.69 -17.08 5.74
CA GLY A 75 14.97 -18.08 6.80
C GLY A 75 14.35 -17.82 8.18
N TYR A 76 13.63 -16.72 8.39
CA TYR A 76 13.13 -16.34 9.72
C TYR A 76 11.63 -15.98 9.71
N GLU A 77 10.84 -16.66 10.55
CA GLU A 77 9.40 -16.39 10.73
C GLU A 77 9.17 -15.20 11.66
N LYS A 78 9.39 -13.99 11.14
CA LYS A 78 8.96 -12.75 11.80
C LYS A 78 8.13 -11.92 10.82
N GLU A 79 6.97 -11.47 11.26
CA GLU A 79 6.02 -10.62 10.51
C GLU A 79 6.73 -9.42 9.85
N LYS A 80 7.63 -8.76 10.59
CA LYS A 80 8.44 -7.64 10.07
C LYS A 80 9.43 -8.01 8.96
N LEU A 81 9.92 -9.25 8.93
CA LEU A 81 10.83 -9.73 7.90
C LEU A 81 10.06 -10.15 6.64
N GLN A 82 8.86 -10.73 6.82
CA GLN A 82 7.94 -11.00 5.71
C GLN A 82 7.53 -9.71 4.98
N GLU A 83 7.24 -8.64 5.72
CA GLU A 83 6.91 -7.33 5.12
C GLU A 83 8.06 -6.79 4.26
N ARG A 84 9.32 -6.95 4.71
CA ARG A 84 10.51 -6.55 3.95
C ARG A 84 10.73 -7.43 2.72
N LEU A 85 10.57 -8.74 2.87
CA LEU A 85 10.66 -9.68 1.75
C LEU A 85 9.61 -9.37 0.69
N ALA A 86 8.37 -9.06 1.10
CA ALA A 86 7.31 -8.68 0.18
C ALA A 86 7.66 -7.41 -0.61
N LYS A 87 8.27 -6.40 0.04
CA LYS A 87 8.71 -5.16 -0.62
C LYS A 87 9.86 -5.39 -1.61
N LEU A 88 10.80 -6.30 -1.31
CA LEU A 88 11.91 -6.62 -2.20
C LEU A 88 11.53 -7.55 -3.37
N SER A 89 10.70 -8.55 -3.10
CA SER A 89 10.30 -9.57 -4.10
C SER A 89 9.08 -9.19 -4.92
N GLY A 90 8.15 -8.41 -4.35
CA GLY A 90 6.89 -8.02 -4.99
C GLY A 90 7.09 -7.04 -6.16
N GLY A 91 8.20 -6.31 -6.17
CA GLY A 91 8.51 -5.32 -7.21
C GLY A 91 7.43 -4.26 -7.34
N VAL A 92 7.45 -3.52 -8.45
CA VAL A 92 6.43 -2.52 -8.77
C VAL A 92 5.94 -2.72 -10.19
N ALA A 93 4.63 -2.95 -10.35
CA ALA A 93 3.99 -3.04 -11.64
C ALA A 93 3.58 -1.64 -12.14
N VAL A 94 3.96 -1.30 -13.37
CA VAL A 94 3.58 -0.03 -14.00
C VAL A 94 2.55 -0.30 -15.09
N ILE A 95 1.35 0.26 -14.92
CA ILE A 95 0.26 0.18 -15.91
C ILE A 95 0.28 1.46 -16.74
N LYS A 96 0.51 1.32 -18.06
CA LYS A 96 0.48 2.45 -19.00
C LYS A 96 -0.89 2.51 -19.67
N VAL A 97 -1.63 3.59 -19.41
CA VAL A 97 -2.96 3.82 -19.98
C VAL A 97 -2.84 4.77 -21.18
N GLY A 98 -3.35 4.34 -22.35
CA GLY A 98 -3.34 5.11 -23.59
C GLY A 98 -4.74 5.53 -24.05
N GLY A 99 -4.79 6.56 -24.91
CA GLY A 99 -6.02 7.15 -25.44
C GLY A 99 -5.75 7.95 -26.71
N ALA A 100 -6.82 8.29 -27.46
CA ALA A 100 -6.68 9.03 -28.71
C ALA A 100 -6.54 10.54 -28.48
N SER A 101 -7.03 11.05 -27.34
CA SER A 101 -6.92 12.45 -26.93
C SER A 101 -6.45 12.56 -25.47
N GLU A 102 -5.92 13.72 -25.09
CA GLU A 102 -5.49 13.99 -23.71
C GLU A 102 -6.63 13.84 -22.70
N VAL A 103 -7.84 14.27 -23.08
CA VAL A 103 -9.05 14.14 -22.26
C VAL A 103 -9.41 12.68 -22.02
N GLU A 104 -9.34 11.84 -23.06
CA GLU A 104 -9.59 10.40 -22.92
C GLU A 104 -8.52 9.70 -22.06
N VAL A 105 -7.25 10.09 -22.19
CA VAL A 105 -6.17 9.54 -21.37
C VAL A 105 -6.41 9.86 -19.90
N GLY A 106 -6.81 11.11 -19.59
CA GLY A 106 -7.16 11.52 -18.23
C GLY A 106 -8.32 10.69 -17.67
N GLU A 107 -9.44 10.62 -18.39
CA GLU A 107 -10.62 9.89 -17.93
C GLU A 107 -10.37 8.38 -17.77
N LYS A 108 -9.63 7.75 -18.70
CA LYS A 108 -9.25 6.33 -18.58
C LYS A 108 -8.29 6.10 -17.42
N LYS A 109 -7.36 7.02 -17.19
CA LYS A 109 -6.44 6.94 -16.05
C LYS A 109 -7.22 6.96 -14.75
N ASP A 110 -8.15 7.89 -14.59
CA ASP A 110 -8.97 8.00 -13.37
C ASP A 110 -9.82 6.73 -13.15
N ARG A 111 -10.47 6.21 -14.20
CA ARG A 111 -11.19 4.92 -14.14
C ARG A 111 -10.32 3.75 -13.71
N VAL A 112 -9.09 3.67 -14.23
CA VAL A 112 -8.15 2.60 -13.88
C VAL A 112 -7.67 2.73 -12.45
N VAL A 113 -7.42 3.96 -11.98
CA VAL A 113 -7.04 4.23 -10.58
C VAL A 113 -8.18 3.83 -9.63
N ASP A 114 -9.42 4.20 -9.95
CA ASP A 114 -10.59 3.83 -9.16
C ASP A 114 -10.79 2.31 -9.12
N ALA A 115 -10.68 1.64 -10.27
CA ALA A 115 -10.79 0.19 -10.35
C ALA A 115 -9.68 -0.53 -9.55
N LEU A 116 -8.45 -0.02 -9.60
CA LEU A 116 -7.32 -0.58 -8.84
C LEU A 116 -7.54 -0.43 -7.33
N ASN A 117 -8.02 0.72 -6.87
CA ASN A 117 -8.32 0.94 -5.46
C ASN A 117 -9.50 0.08 -4.99
N ALA A 118 -10.56 -0.03 -5.79
CA ALA A 118 -11.72 -0.87 -5.48
C ALA A 118 -11.37 -2.35 -5.41
N THR A 119 -10.53 -2.86 -6.32
CA THR A 119 -10.09 -4.25 -6.33
C THR A 119 -9.15 -4.57 -5.17
N ARG A 120 -8.27 -3.63 -4.78
CA ARG A 120 -7.45 -3.77 -3.55
C ARG A 120 -8.32 -3.91 -2.31
N ALA A 121 -9.27 -2.99 -2.11
CA ALA A 121 -10.20 -3.05 -0.98
C ALA A 121 -11.01 -4.36 -0.96
N ALA A 122 -11.46 -4.83 -2.14
CA ALA A 122 -12.18 -6.08 -2.28
C ALA A 122 -11.34 -7.33 -1.92
N VAL A 123 -10.03 -7.30 -2.16
CA VAL A 123 -9.12 -8.39 -1.78
C VAL A 123 -8.82 -8.37 -0.28
N GLU A 124 -8.74 -7.18 0.32
CA GLU A 124 -8.42 -7.01 1.74
C GLU A 124 -9.60 -7.36 2.66
N GLU A 125 -10.80 -6.83 2.39
CA GLU A 125 -11.98 -6.98 3.26
C GLU A 125 -13.04 -7.95 2.71
N GLY A 126 -12.85 -8.42 1.46
CA GLY A 126 -13.82 -9.24 0.75
C GLY A 126 -14.87 -8.43 -0.02
N ILE A 127 -15.85 -9.12 -0.58
CA ILE A 127 -16.90 -8.52 -1.43
C ILE A 127 -18.29 -8.75 -0.87
N LEU A 128 -19.18 -7.79 -1.12
CA LEU A 128 -20.60 -7.87 -0.75
C LEU A 128 -21.50 -7.56 -1.95
N PRO A 129 -22.77 -8.01 -1.94
CA PRO A 129 -23.73 -7.65 -2.97
C PRO A 129 -23.94 -6.13 -3.08
N GLY A 130 -23.72 -5.58 -4.27
CA GLY A 130 -23.83 -4.15 -4.55
C GLY A 130 -25.27 -3.60 -4.58
N GLY A 131 -25.42 -2.40 -5.14
CA GLY A 131 -26.73 -1.71 -5.27
C GLY A 131 -27.38 -1.34 -3.93
N GLY A 132 -26.60 -1.24 -2.86
CA GLY A 132 -27.11 -1.04 -1.50
C GLY A 132 -27.81 -2.27 -0.89
N THR A 133 -27.81 -3.42 -1.57
CA THR A 133 -28.43 -4.66 -1.09
C THR A 133 -27.80 -5.15 0.21
N ALA A 134 -26.47 -5.05 0.31
CA ALA A 134 -25.75 -5.38 1.54
C ALA A 134 -26.23 -4.55 2.73
N LEU A 135 -26.45 -3.25 2.54
CA LEU A 135 -26.93 -2.34 3.59
C LEU A 135 -28.36 -2.67 4.03
N ILE A 136 -29.25 -3.02 3.09
CA ILE A 136 -30.62 -3.45 3.41
C ILE A 136 -30.59 -4.75 4.25
N LYS A 137 -29.78 -5.73 3.84
CA LYS A 137 -29.64 -6.99 4.59
C LYS A 137 -29.06 -6.75 5.99
N ALA A 138 -28.06 -5.87 6.11
CA ALA A 138 -27.50 -5.49 7.41
C ALA A 138 -28.55 -4.80 8.29
N ALA A 139 -29.36 -3.90 7.72
CA ALA A 139 -30.45 -3.22 8.42
C ALA A 139 -31.51 -4.19 8.97
N ALA A 140 -31.81 -5.25 8.22
CA ALA A 140 -32.78 -6.26 8.63
C ALA A 140 -32.21 -7.22 9.67
N ASN A 141 -31.01 -7.74 9.44
CA ASN A 141 -30.47 -8.85 10.22
C ASN A 141 -29.65 -8.40 11.43
N ALA A 142 -28.78 -7.39 11.28
CA ALA A 142 -27.90 -6.95 12.36
C ALA A 142 -28.62 -6.00 13.32
N LEU A 143 -29.36 -5.01 12.80
CA LEU A 143 -30.07 -4.02 13.62
C LEU A 143 -31.43 -4.51 14.13
N GLY A 144 -32.00 -5.57 13.54
CA GLY A 144 -33.27 -6.16 13.99
C GLY A 144 -33.17 -6.84 15.36
N GLY A 145 -31.98 -7.32 15.75
CA GLY A 145 -31.72 -8.00 17.02
C GLY A 145 -31.17 -7.11 18.13
N VAL A 146 -30.92 -5.83 17.88
CA VAL A 146 -30.36 -4.91 18.88
C VAL A 146 -31.45 -4.53 19.88
N GLN A 147 -31.22 -4.81 21.16
CA GLN A 147 -32.11 -4.43 22.27
C GLN A 147 -31.58 -3.14 22.93
N PRO A 148 -32.17 -1.97 22.64
CA PRO A 148 -31.76 -0.71 23.25
C PRO A 148 -32.21 -0.63 24.71
N SER A 149 -31.38 -0.02 25.56
CA SER A 149 -31.65 0.11 27.01
C SER A 149 -32.58 1.28 27.34
N ASN A 150 -32.67 2.27 26.47
CA ASN A 150 -33.50 3.46 26.66
C ASN A 150 -34.13 3.95 25.33
N PHE A 151 -35.08 4.88 25.46
CA PHE A 151 -35.81 5.43 24.32
C PHE A 151 -34.89 6.17 23.32
N ASP A 152 -33.91 6.92 23.81
CA ASP A 152 -32.99 7.68 22.95
C ASP A 152 -32.12 6.76 22.08
N GLN A 153 -31.67 5.63 22.63
CA GLN A 153 -30.96 4.60 21.88
C GLN A 153 -31.88 3.92 20.85
N GLN A 154 -33.14 3.68 21.20
CA GLN A 154 -34.12 3.12 20.26
C GLN A 154 -34.36 4.07 19.08
N LEU A 155 -34.48 5.36 19.36
CA LEU A 155 -34.58 6.39 18.33
C LEU A 155 -33.30 6.41 17.47
N GLY A 156 -32.12 6.35 18.07
CA GLY A 156 -30.83 6.28 17.37
C GLY A 156 -30.74 5.07 16.41
N VAL A 157 -31.11 3.88 16.87
CA VAL A 157 -31.15 2.66 16.03
C VAL A 157 -32.12 2.85 14.85
N SER A 158 -33.28 3.45 15.09
CA SER A 158 -34.26 3.72 14.02
C SER A 158 -33.74 4.71 12.97
N ILE A 159 -32.99 5.74 13.39
CA ILE A 159 -32.37 6.72 12.50
C ILE A 159 -31.32 6.03 11.63
N ILE A 160 -30.44 5.21 12.22
CA ILE A 160 -29.42 4.48 11.47
C ILE A 160 -30.08 3.54 10.46
N LYS A 161 -31.10 2.77 10.88
CA LYS A 161 -31.85 1.85 9.99
C LYS A 161 -32.46 2.59 8.79
N ASN A 162 -33.01 3.76 9.02
CA ASN A 162 -33.55 4.60 7.94
C ASN A 162 -32.44 5.21 7.08
N ALA A 163 -31.30 5.61 7.65
CA ALA A 163 -30.19 6.21 6.91
C ALA A 163 -29.53 5.20 5.96
N ILE A 164 -29.22 3.99 6.43
CA ILE A 164 -28.51 2.98 5.64
C ILE A 164 -29.34 2.38 4.50
N THR A 165 -30.67 2.54 4.53
CA THR A 165 -31.56 2.11 3.44
C THR A 165 -31.75 3.17 2.35
N ARG A 166 -31.36 4.43 2.59
CA ARG A 166 -31.48 5.52 1.60
C ARG A 166 -30.63 5.32 0.34
N PRO A 167 -29.36 4.85 0.41
CA PRO A 167 -28.56 4.65 -0.80
C PRO A 167 -29.25 3.75 -1.83
N ALA A 168 -29.80 2.61 -1.39
CA ALA A 168 -30.53 1.68 -2.26
C ALA A 168 -31.82 2.26 -2.85
N ARG A 169 -32.43 3.28 -2.22
CA ARG A 169 -33.63 3.97 -2.73
C ARG A 169 -33.32 5.11 -3.70
N ARG A 170 -32.06 5.56 -3.75
CA ARG A 170 -31.65 6.71 -4.56
C ARG A 170 -30.95 6.31 -5.86
N ILE A 171 -30.28 5.15 -5.85
CA ILE A 171 -29.74 4.48 -7.05
C ILE A 171 -30.89 4.17 -8.01
#